data_AF-A0A953WJB8-F1
#
_entry.id   AF-A0A953WJB8-F1
#
_cell.length_a   1.000
_cell.length_b   1.000
_cell.length_c   1.000
_cell.angle_alpha   90.00
_cell.angle_beta   90.00
_cell.angle_gamma   90.00
#
_symmetry.space_group_name_H-M   'P 1'
#
loop_
_entity.id
_entity.type
_entity.pdbx_description
1 polymer ?
#
loop_
_entity_poly.entity_id
_entity_poly.type
_entity_poly.pdbx_seq_one_letter_code
_entity_poly.pdbx_strand_id
1 'polypeptide(L)' 'MSETVKSPSQLRLLLAQFMFAHNIDVESLYKAMGADLASSDNEAISHMAGIIDGITLATTKIRAHGLDNWTKG' A
#
# COMPACT_ATOMS: atom_id res chain seq x y z
N MET A 1 2.04 28.75 7.36
CA MET A 1 2.64 27.49 6.91
C MET A 1 1.90 27.09 5.66
N SER A 2 2.52 27.12 4.47
CA SER A 2 1.86 26.59 3.27
C SER A 2 1.67 25.10 3.49
N GLU A 3 0.42 24.65 3.54
CA GLU A 3 0.12 23.22 3.46
C GLU A 3 0.67 22.72 2.13
N THR A 4 1.72 21.90 2.17
CA THR A 4 2.18 21.19 0.99
C THR A 4 1.10 20.17 0.63
N VAL A 5 0.18 20.55 -0.25
CA VAL A 5 -0.85 19.66 -0.78
C VAL A 5 -0.13 18.50 -1.44
N LYS A 6 -0.30 17.30 -0.88
CA LYS A 6 0.31 16.08 -1.42
C LYS A 6 -0.28 15.79 -2.79
N SER A 7 0.57 15.36 -3.72
CA SER A 7 0.08 14.92 -5.02
C SER A 7 -0.85 13.70 -4.87
N PRO A 8 -1.74 13.44 -5.84
CA PRO A 8 -2.57 12.23 -5.83
C PRO A 8 -1.76 10.93 -5.70
N SER A 9 -0.57 10.88 -6.32
CA SER A 9 0.36 9.74 -6.18
C SER A 9 0.90 9.58 -4.77
N GLN A 10 1.27 10.68 -4.10
CA GLN A 10 1.74 10.65 -2.71
C GLN A 10 0.63 10.23 -1.75
N LEU A 11 -0.61 10.67 -1.98
CA LEU A 11 -1.76 10.23 -1.18
C LEU A 11 -2.03 8.74 -1.34
N ARG A 12 -1.99 8.21 -2.57
CA ARG A 12 -2.13 6.76 -2.84
C ARG A 12 -1.04 5.95 -2.16
N LEU A 13 0.20 6.44 -2.15
CA LEU A 13 1.31 5.78 -1.46
C LEU A 13 1.11 5.72 0.06
N LEU A 14 0.72 6.83 0.68
CA LEU A 14 0.44 6.85 2.12
C LEU A 14 -0.75 5.96 2.48
N LEU A 15 -1.80 5.97 1.66
CA LEU A 15 -2.97 5.11 1.85
C LEU A 15 -2.59 3.62 1.73
N ALA A 16 -1.83 3.24 0.70
CA ALA A 16 -1.35 1.87 0.53
C ALA A 16 -0.47 1.41 1.71
N GLN A 17 0.39 2.27 2.24
CA GLN A 17 1.20 1.98 3.43
C GLN A 17 0.33 1.75 4.67
N PHE A 18 -0.69 2.60 4.88
CA PHE A 18 -1.65 2.44 5.96
C PHE A 18 -2.42 1.12 5.84
N MET A 19 -2.93 0.83 4.66
CA MET A 19 -3.65 -0.41 4.37
C MET A 19 -2.81 -1.64 4.64
N PHE A 20 -1.55 -1.64 4.19
CA PHE A 20 -0.61 -2.73 4.46
C PHE A 20 -0.35 -2.91 5.96
N ALA A 21 -0.11 -1.82 6.70
CA ALA A 21 0.17 -1.87 8.15
C ALA A 21 -1.01 -2.42 8.97
N HIS A 22 -2.24 -2.22 8.51
CA HIS A 22 -3.47 -2.67 9.16
C HIS A 22 -4.08 -3.93 8.54
N ASN A 23 -3.39 -4.55 7.57
CA ASN A 23 -3.87 -5.73 6.84
C ASN A 23 -5.27 -5.53 6.22
N ILE A 24 -5.49 -4.34 5.65
CA ILE A 24 -6.71 -3.96 4.94
C ILE A 24 -6.47 -4.09 3.44
N ASP A 25 -7.32 -4.83 2.74
CA ASP A 25 -7.30 -4.90 1.27
C ASP A 25 -8.13 -3.77 0.62
N VAL A 26 -7.90 -3.53 -0.67
CA VAL A 26 -8.56 -2.45 -1.42
C VAL A 26 -10.07 -2.68 -1.51
N GLU A 27 -10.53 -3.91 -1.68
CA GLU A 27 -11.95 -4.22 -1.78
C GLU A 27 -12.67 -3.89 -0.46
N SER A 28 -12.08 -4.29 0.67
CA SER A 28 -12.58 -4.03 2.02
C SER A 28 -12.67 -2.52 2.31
N LEU A 29 -11.68 -1.73 1.88
CA LEU A 29 -11.74 -0.27 2.01
C LEU A 29 -12.91 0.33 1.22
N TYR A 30 -13.06 -0.06 -0.05
CA TYR A 30 -14.12 0.47 -0.92
C TYR A 30 -15.51 0.07 -0.42
N LYS A 31 -15.68 -1.20 0.01
CA LYS A 31 -16.90 -1.67 0.69
C LYS A 31 -17.22 -0.84 1.93
N ALA A 32 -16.23 -0.55 2.78
CA ALA A 32 -16.44 0.24 4.00
C ALA A 32 -16.86 1.70 3.70
N MET A 33 -16.40 2.25 2.57
CA MET A 33 -16.81 3.58 2.10
C MET A 33 -18.17 3.57 1.38
N GLY A 34 -18.79 2.40 1.19
CA GLY A 34 -20.01 2.25 0.39
C GLY A 34 -19.79 2.49 -1.10
N ALA A 35 -18.54 2.42 -1.57
CA ALA A 35 -18.17 2.60 -2.97
C ALA A 35 -18.01 1.25 -3.67
N ASP A 36 -18.52 1.13 -4.90
CA ASP A 36 -18.27 -0.04 -5.72
C ASP A 36 -16.91 0.09 -6.42
N LEU A 37 -16.04 -0.90 -6.20
CA LEU A 37 -14.72 -0.97 -6.81
C LEU A 37 -14.82 -0.97 -8.35
N ALA A 38 -15.86 -1.59 -8.92
CA ALA A 38 -16.06 -1.66 -10.37
C ALA A 38 -16.43 -0.30 -11.00
N SER A 39 -17.01 0.60 -10.22
CA SER A 39 -17.35 1.97 -10.65
C SER A 39 -16.22 2.98 -10.47
N SER A 40 -15.11 2.54 -9.89
CA SER A 40 -14.02 3.41 -9.45
C SER A 40 -12.90 3.50 -10.49
N ASP A 41 -12.04 4.52 -10.35
CA ASP A 41 -10.92 4.74 -11.26
C ASP A 41 -9.92 3.57 -11.21
N ASN A 42 -9.90 2.78 -12.29
CA ASN A 42 -9.02 1.63 -12.46
C ASN A 42 -7.53 2.00 -12.38
N GLU A 43 -7.13 3.20 -12.82
CA GLU A 43 -5.73 3.62 -12.75
C GLU A 43 -5.32 3.85 -11.28
N ALA A 44 -6.17 4.53 -10.51
CA ALA A 44 -5.94 4.76 -9.09
C ALA A 44 -5.87 3.44 -8.29
N ILE A 45 -6.79 2.51 -8.56
CA ILE A 45 -6.84 1.19 -7.92
C ILE A 45 -5.60 0.37 -8.27
N SER A 46 -5.28 0.27 -9.56
CA SER A 46 -4.10 -0.47 -10.05
C SER A 46 -2.80 0.07 -9.46
N HIS A 47 -2.68 1.40 -9.38
CA HIS A 47 -1.51 2.02 -8.77
C HIS A 47 -1.40 1.68 -7.26
N MET A 48 -2.50 1.74 -6.51
CA MET A 48 -2.48 1.35 -5.09
C MET A 48 -2.15 -0.14 -4.91
N ALA A 49 -2.75 -1.02 -5.71
CA ALA A 49 -2.45 -2.46 -5.68
C ALA A 49 -0.96 -2.73 -5.96
N GLY A 50 -0.39 -2.08 -6.98
CA GLY A 50 1.04 -2.22 -7.30
C GLY A 50 1.97 -1.74 -6.17
N ILE A 51 1.59 -0.69 -5.42
CA ILE A 51 2.35 -0.25 -4.24
C ILE A 51 2.28 -1.30 -3.13
N ILE A 52 1.09 -1.84 -2.84
CA ILE A 52 0.89 -2.87 -1.80
C ILE A 52 1.68 -4.14 -2.15
N ASP A 53 1.64 -4.58 -3.40
CA ASP A 53 2.39 -5.74 -3.89
C ASP A 53 3.91 -5.51 -3.76
N GLY A 54 4.38 -4.31 -4.11
CA GLY A 54 5.79 -3.93 -3.96
C GLY A 54 6.25 -3.96 -2.49
N ILE A 55 5.44 -3.42 -1.57
CA ILE A 55 5.74 -3.44 -0.13
C ILE A 55 5.73 -4.87 0.41
N THR A 56 4.77 -5.69 0.00
CA THR A 56 4.65 -7.10 0.41
C THR A 56 5.87 -7.90 -0.05
N LEU A 57 6.29 -7.73 -1.31
CA LEU A 57 7.48 -8.37 -1.85
C LEU A 57 8.74 -7.94 -1.11
N ALA A 58 8.91 -6.64 -0.86
CA ALA A 58 10.06 -6.11 -0.14
C ALA A 58 10.11 -6.65 1.31
N THR A 59 8.98 -6.63 2.01
CA THR A 59 8.86 -7.16 3.38
C THR A 59 9.18 -8.65 3.44
N THR A 60 8.69 -9.42 2.47
CA THR A 60 8.97 -10.86 2.37
C THR A 60 10.45 -11.12 2.15
N LYS A 61 11.09 -10.39 1.23
CA LYS A 61 12.54 -10.50 0.98
C LYS A 61 13.36 -10.11 2.20
N ILE A 62 12.99 -9.05 2.91
CA ILE A 62 13.66 -8.63 4.15
C ILE A 62 13.51 -9.70 5.23
N ARG A 63 12.33 -10.32 5.39
CA ARG A 63 12.17 -11.43 6.34
C ARG A 63 12.98 -12.66 5.95
N ALA A 64 12.99 -13.01 4.66
CA ALA A 64 13.69 -14.19 4.15
C ALA A 64 15.22 -14.05 4.21
N HIS A 65 15.78 -12.86 3.95
CA HIS A 65 17.23 -12.65 3.91
C HIS A 65 17.80 -11.88 5.11
N GLY A 66 16.98 -11.06 5.78
CA GLY A 66 17.40 -10.17 6.86
C GLY A 66 17.61 -10.88 8.20
N LEU A 67 16.88 -11.96 8.48
CA LEU A 67 17.17 -12.81 9.64
C LEU A 67 18.43 -13.66 9.41
N ASP A 68 18.58 -14.24 8.22
CA ASP A 68 19.66 -15.18 7.91
C ASP A 68 21.05 -14.55 7.79
N ASN A 69 21.13 -13.24 7.49
CA ASN A 69 22.39 -12.50 7.42
C ASN A 69 22.72 -11.69 8.69
N TRP A 70 21.74 -11.37 9.55
CA TRP A 70 21.99 -10.54 10.74
C TRP A 70 22.61 -11.34 11.90
N THR A 71 22.28 -12.62 12.06
CA THR A 71 22.82 -13.46 13.15
C THR A 71 24.13 -14.19 12.78
N LYS A 72 24.74 -13.88 11.63
CA LYS A 72 26.00 -14.47 11.16
C LYS A 72 27.22 -13.55 11.30
N GLY A 73 27.09 -12.44 12.04
CA GLY A 73 28.18 -11.54 12.40
C GLY A 73 28.49 -11.59 13.88
#